data_AF-A0A6B3D0E0-F1
#
_entry.id   AF-A0A6B3D0E0-F1
#
_cell.length_a   1.000
_cell.length_b   1.000
_cell.length_c   1.000
_cell.angle_alpha   90.00
_cell.angle_beta   90.00
_cell.angle_gamma   90.00
#
_symmetry.space_group_name_H-M   'P 1'
#
loop_
_entity.id
_entity.type
_entity.pdbx_description
1 polymer ?
#
loop_
_entity_poly.entity_id
_entity_poly.type
_entity_poly.pdbx_seq_one_letter_code
_entity_poly.pdbx_strand_id
1 'polypeptide(L)'
;MTTGRLGQAAAPPNAAYAGQVVHFPDPVRAARHPRGVRVDAGGYPDFSPYARAVAEIADPPEGFGVDELRLTDYVSANAALSASGHELWDTVPAVATPHGWTWHHVAGSRRMELVPVE
;
A
#
# COMPACT_ATOMS: atom_id res chain seq x y z
N MET A 1 -12.47 12.50 18.26
CA MET A 1 -11.56 12.07 19.33
C MET A 1 -11.87 10.63 19.67
N THR A 2 -11.01 9.69 19.28
CA THR A 2 -11.05 8.31 19.74
C THR A 2 -9.61 7.91 20.06
N THR A 3 -9.30 7.86 21.34
CA THR A 3 -8.03 7.38 21.88
C THR A 3 -8.01 5.86 21.78
N GLY A 4 -7.42 5.34 20.71
CA GLY A 4 -7.08 3.93 20.60
C GLY A 4 -6.00 3.58 21.62
N ARG A 5 -6.34 2.71 22.57
CA ARG A 5 -5.45 2.18 23.61
C ARG A 5 -4.39 1.29 22.94
N LEU A 6 -3.11 1.57 23.18
CA LEU A 6 -1.99 0.67 22.84
C LEU A 6 -2.27 -0.72 23.42
N GLY A 7 -2.45 -1.73 22.57
CA GLY A 7 -2.53 -3.14 22.97
C GLY A 7 -3.77 -3.92 22.53
N GLN A 8 -4.78 -3.29 21.91
CA GLN A 8 -5.88 -4.02 21.27
C GLN A 8 -5.84 -3.75 19.77
N ALA A 9 -5.24 -4.66 19.01
CA ALA A 9 -5.36 -4.63 17.55
C ALA A 9 -6.86 -4.71 17.24
N ALA A 10 -7.45 -3.59 16.79
CA ALA A 10 -8.79 -3.61 16.23
C ALA A 10 -8.79 -4.67 15.12
N ALA A 11 -9.84 -5.49 15.06
CA ALA A 11 -9.99 -6.43 13.95
C ALA A 11 -9.75 -5.68 12.64
N PRO A 12 -8.93 -6.20 11.71
CA PRO A 12 -8.60 -5.50 10.49
C PRO A 12 -9.90 -5.01 9.82
N PRO A 13 -9.92 -3.80 9.24
CA PRO A 13 -11.15 -3.21 8.69
C PRO A 13 -11.89 -4.13 7.71
N ASN A 14 -11.15 -5.04 7.07
CA ASN A 14 -11.66 -5.99 6.09
C ASN A 14 -11.79 -7.42 6.65
N ALA A 15 -11.82 -7.63 7.97
CA ALA A 15 -11.99 -8.95 8.58
C ALA A 15 -13.27 -9.66 8.11
N ALA A 16 -14.32 -8.91 7.76
CA ALA A 16 -15.55 -9.47 7.17
C ALA A 16 -15.33 -10.15 5.81
N TYR A 17 -14.25 -9.81 5.11
CA TYR A 17 -13.88 -10.36 3.81
C TYR A 17 -12.78 -11.42 3.92
N ALA A 18 -12.35 -11.81 5.12
CA ALA A 18 -11.25 -12.74 5.30
C ALA A 18 -11.47 -14.06 4.51
N GLY A 19 -10.46 -14.47 3.75
CA GLY A 19 -10.51 -15.65 2.89
C GLY A 19 -11.32 -15.51 1.60
N GLN A 20 -11.87 -14.33 1.30
CA GLN A 20 -12.67 -14.08 0.10
C GLN A 20 -11.86 -13.44 -1.02
N VAL A 21 -12.41 -13.48 -2.23
CA VAL A 21 -11.98 -12.61 -3.33
C VAL A 21 -13.04 -11.52 -3.47
N VAL A 22 -12.63 -10.27 -3.27
CA VAL A 22 -13.51 -9.11 -3.35
C VAL A 22 -13.44 -8.52 -4.76
N HIS A 23 -14.59 -8.41 -5.41
CA HIS A 23 -14.73 -7.72 -6.68
C HIS A 23 -15.29 -6.31 -6.46
N PHE A 24 -14.75 -5.34 -7.18
CA PHE A 24 -15.24 -3.96 -7.11
C PHE A 24 -16.49 -3.81 -7.97
N PRO A 25 -17.57 -3.19 -7.44
CA PRO A 25 -18.80 -2.99 -8.20
C PRO A 25 -18.67 -1.81 -9.19
N ASP A 26 -17.76 -0.88 -8.95
CA ASP A 26 -17.53 0.24 -9.85
C ASP A 26 -16.64 -0.18 -11.03
N PRO A 27 -16.92 0.31 -12.26
CA PRO A 27 -16.25 -0.16 -13.47
C PRO A 27 -14.78 0.25 -13.54
N VAL A 28 -14.39 1.34 -12.86
CA VAL A 28 -13.02 1.87 -12.88
C VAL A 28 -12.11 0.92 -12.12
N ARG A 29 -12.44 0.61 -10.86
CA ARG A 29 -11.68 -0.35 -10.05
C ARG A 29 -11.77 -1.77 -10.59
N ALA A 30 -12.93 -2.16 -11.13
CA ALA A 30 -13.08 -3.48 -11.77
C ALA A 30 -12.14 -3.65 -12.97
N ALA A 31 -11.93 -2.59 -13.77
CA ALA A 31 -10.99 -2.62 -14.89
C ALA A 31 -9.53 -2.69 -14.43
N ARG A 32 -9.18 -2.07 -13.29
CA ARG A 32 -7.83 -2.15 -12.70
C ARG A 32 -7.56 -3.48 -12.01
N HIS A 33 -8.59 -4.10 -11.43
CA HIS A 33 -8.50 -5.34 -10.65
C HIS A 33 -9.44 -6.41 -11.23
N PRO A 34 -9.25 -6.86 -12.49
CA PRO A 34 -10.21 -7.69 -13.21
C PRO A 34 -10.42 -9.09 -12.60
N ARG A 35 -9.46 -9.59 -11.81
CA ARG A 35 -9.59 -10.87 -11.09
C ARG A 35 -10.08 -10.71 -9.65
N GLY A 36 -10.50 -9.50 -9.27
CA GLY A 36 -10.77 -9.14 -7.88
C GLY A 36 -9.49 -9.10 -7.03
N VAL A 37 -9.64 -8.74 -5.77
CA VAL A 37 -8.56 -8.67 -4.78
C VAL A 37 -8.79 -9.77 -3.76
N ARG A 38 -7.82 -10.68 -3.62
CA ARG A 38 -7.86 -11.71 -2.59
C ARG A 38 -7.67 -11.03 -1.23
N VAL A 39 -8.46 -11.42 -0.25
CA VAL A 39 -8.26 -11.03 1.15
C VAL A 39 -7.82 -12.29 1.90
N ASP A 40 -6.69 -12.19 2.58
CA ASP A 40 -6.13 -13.33 3.31
C ASP A 40 -6.98 -13.72 4.54
N ALA A 41 -6.58 -14.78 5.24
CA ALA A 41 -7.29 -15.23 6.44
C ALA A 41 -7.25 -14.23 7.60
N GLY A 42 -6.29 -13.30 7.59
CA GLY A 42 -6.19 -12.20 8.56
C GLY A 42 -7.06 -11.00 8.21
N GLY A 43 -7.66 -10.95 7.02
CA GLY A 43 -8.42 -9.79 6.55
C GLY A 43 -7.55 -8.74 5.86
N TYR A 44 -6.34 -9.09 5.40
CA TYR A 44 -5.49 -8.17 4.64
C TYR A 44 -5.67 -8.40 3.13
N PRO A 45 -5.93 -7.33 2.35
CA PRO A 45 -6.01 -7.44 0.90
C PRO A 45 -4.63 -7.69 0.30
N ASP A 46 -4.57 -8.58 -0.69
CA ASP A 46 -3.39 -8.92 -1.47
C ASP A 46 -3.49 -8.28 -2.86
N PHE A 47 -2.72 -7.21 -3.05
CA PHE A 47 -2.61 -6.50 -4.32
C PHE A 47 -1.38 -6.91 -5.13
N SER A 48 -0.55 -7.85 -4.66
CA SER A 48 0.69 -8.26 -5.32
C SER A 48 0.50 -8.64 -6.80
N PRO A 49 -0.62 -9.30 -7.22
CA PRO A 49 -0.85 -9.59 -8.63
C PRO A 49 -1.03 -8.36 -9.55
N TYR A 50 -1.23 -7.18 -8.97
CA TYR A 50 -1.46 -5.90 -9.66
C TYR A 50 -0.32 -4.90 -9.42
N ALA A 51 0.69 -5.27 -8.64
CA ALA A 51 1.82 -4.41 -8.35
C ALA A 51 2.66 -4.15 -9.61
N ARG A 52 2.86 -2.88 -9.94
CA ARG A 52 3.75 -2.46 -11.05
C ARG A 52 5.21 -2.42 -10.62
N ALA A 53 5.46 -2.09 -9.36
CA ALA A 53 6.79 -2.04 -8.80
C ALA A 53 6.72 -2.33 -7.29
N VAL A 54 7.88 -2.66 -6.71
CA VAL A 54 8.01 -3.00 -5.29
C VAL A 54 9.22 -2.28 -4.72
N ALA A 55 9.09 -1.74 -3.53
CA ALA A 55 10.20 -1.16 -2.77
C ALA A 55 10.27 -1.77 -1.37
N GLU A 56 11.48 -2.11 -0.93
CA GLU A 56 11.76 -2.43 0.47
C GLU A 56 12.25 -1.14 1.14
N ILE A 57 11.61 -0.75 2.23
CA ILE A 57 11.95 0.47 2.98
C ILE A 57 12.58 0.14 4.33
N ALA A 58 13.41 1.04 4.86
CA ALA A 58 14.03 0.84 6.16
C ALA A 58 13.00 0.88 7.28
N ASP A 59 13.35 0.31 8.44
CA ASP A 59 12.59 0.53 9.66
C ASP A 59 12.58 2.01 10.02
N PRO A 60 11.45 2.54 10.50
CA PRO A 60 11.39 3.94 10.83
C PRO A 60 12.17 4.25 12.11
N PRO A 61 12.69 5.48 12.24
CA PRO A 61 13.26 5.93 13.50
C PRO A 61 12.23 5.92 14.63
N GLU A 62 12.70 5.68 15.85
CA GLU A 62 11.86 5.70 17.04
C GLU A 62 11.20 7.08 17.26
N GLY A 63 9.99 7.09 17.83
CA GLY A 63 9.31 8.33 18.23
C GLY A 63 8.41 8.97 17.18
N PHE A 64 8.25 8.37 15.99
CA PHE A 64 7.29 8.84 14.98
C PHE A 64 5.87 8.32 15.24
N GLY A 65 4.87 9.19 15.04
CA GLY A 65 3.46 8.80 15.02
C GLY A 65 3.06 8.09 13.71
N VAL A 66 1.93 7.39 13.72
CA VAL A 66 1.51 6.52 12.60
C VAL A 66 1.34 7.27 11.27
N ASP A 67 0.88 8.51 11.30
CA ASP A 67 0.66 9.29 10.08
C ASP A 67 1.97 9.88 9.54
N GLU A 68 2.88 10.32 10.43
CA GLU A 68 4.24 10.72 10.03
C GLU A 68 5.01 9.55 9.40
N LEU A 69 4.82 8.33 9.92
CA LEU A 69 5.38 7.11 9.36
C LEU A 69 4.87 6.84 7.95
N ARG A 70 3.56 6.96 7.72
CA ARG A 70 2.96 6.70 6.41
C ARG A 70 3.49 7.62 5.32
N LEU A 71 3.62 8.92 5.60
CA LEU A 71 4.17 9.86 4.64
C LEU A 71 5.65 9.55 4.35
N THR A 72 6.43 9.25 5.39
CA THR A 72 7.85 8.92 5.28
C THR A 72 8.06 7.65 4.45
N ASP A 73 7.21 6.65 4.62
CA ASP A 73 7.25 5.39 3.88
C ASP A 73 7.02 5.61 2.37
N TYR A 74 6.05 6.44 2.01
CA TYR A 74 5.78 6.78 0.60
C TYR A 74 6.96 7.51 -0.03
N VAL A 75 7.51 8.50 0.66
CA VAL A 75 8.68 9.26 0.20
C VAL A 75 9.89 8.32 0.03
N SER A 76 10.10 7.41 0.98
CA SER A 76 11.21 6.44 0.92
C SER A 76 11.07 5.48 -0.26
N ALA A 77 9.87 4.97 -0.50
CA ALA A 77 9.59 4.09 -1.64
C ALA A 77 9.75 4.80 -3.00
N ASN A 78 9.24 6.04 -3.11
CA ASN A 78 9.43 6.88 -4.30
C ASN A 78 10.92 7.12 -4.57
N ALA A 79 11.67 7.52 -3.54
CA ALA A 79 13.10 7.82 -3.66
C ALA A 79 13.91 6.58 -4.05
N ALA A 80 13.57 5.40 -3.50
CA ALA A 80 14.22 4.14 -3.85
C ALA A 80 14.02 3.78 -5.32
N LEU A 81 12.79 3.88 -5.84
CA LEU A 81 12.54 3.56 -7.25
C LEU A 81 13.12 4.60 -8.21
N SER A 82 13.04 5.89 -7.86
CA SER A 82 13.69 6.94 -8.63
C SER A 82 15.21 6.72 -8.71
N ALA A 83 15.87 6.42 -7.60
CA ALA A 83 17.30 6.14 -7.56
C ALA A 83 17.70 4.87 -8.33
N SER A 84 16.79 3.89 -8.45
CA SER A 84 17.01 2.70 -9.27
C SER A 84 16.88 2.94 -10.78
N GLY A 85 16.43 4.14 -11.20
CA GLY A 85 16.18 4.47 -12.61
C GLY A 85 14.89 3.87 -13.14
N HIS A 86 13.87 3.68 -12.29
CA HIS A 86 12.60 3.12 -12.72
C HIS A 86 11.84 4.11 -13.63
N GLU A 87 11.43 3.66 -14.82
CA GLU A 87 10.85 4.49 -15.90
C GLU A 87 9.67 5.38 -15.47
N LEU A 88 8.85 4.92 -14.52
CA LEU A 88 7.73 5.72 -13.99
C LEU A 88 8.16 7.02 -13.29
N TRP A 89 9.43 7.14 -12.92
CA TRP A 89 10.02 8.33 -12.31
C TRP A 89 10.85 9.19 -13.27
N ASP A 90 10.89 8.86 -14.57
CA ASP A 90 11.71 9.60 -15.55
C ASP A 90 11.35 11.09 -15.64
N THR A 91 10.07 11.43 -15.43
CA THR A 91 9.55 12.81 -15.50
C THR A 91 8.89 13.28 -14.21
N VAL A 92 9.04 12.52 -13.12
CA VAL A 92 8.37 12.77 -11.83
C VAL A 92 9.43 13.02 -10.76
N PRO A 93 9.25 14.02 -9.87
CA PRO A 93 10.18 14.22 -8.75
C PRO A 93 10.37 12.96 -7.91
N ALA A 94 11.60 12.71 -7.44
CA ALA A 94 11.96 11.50 -6.69
C ALA A 94 11.12 11.25 -5.42
N VAL A 95 10.49 12.28 -4.86
CA VAL A 95 9.65 12.19 -3.65
C VAL A 95 8.16 12.06 -3.96
N ALA A 96 7.75 12.21 -5.23
CA ALA A 96 6.35 12.17 -5.64
C ALA A 96 5.98 10.79 -6.19
N THR A 97 4.77 10.33 -5.86
CA THR A 97 4.21 9.12 -6.45
C THR A 97 3.63 9.46 -7.84
N PRO A 98 3.99 8.72 -8.90
CA PRO A 98 3.47 8.96 -10.24
C PRO A 98 1.94 8.93 -10.30
N HIS A 99 1.34 9.81 -11.11
CA HIS A 99 -0.11 9.87 -11.28
C HIS A 99 -0.69 8.52 -11.72
N GLY A 100 -1.85 8.17 -11.16
CA GLY A 100 -2.50 6.88 -11.44
C GLY A 100 -2.02 5.73 -10.54
N TRP A 101 -1.11 5.98 -9.60
CA TRP A 101 -0.57 4.97 -8.70
C TRP A 101 -0.68 5.38 -7.23
N THR A 102 -0.73 4.39 -6.36
CA THR A 102 -0.61 4.55 -4.92
C THR A 102 0.26 3.43 -4.36
N TRP A 103 0.86 3.67 -3.20
CA TRP A 103 1.54 2.61 -2.47
C TRP A 103 0.57 1.81 -1.60
N HIS A 104 0.82 0.51 -1.51
CA HIS A 104 0.16 -0.42 -0.63
C HIS A 104 1.20 -1.08 0.29
N HIS A 105 1.00 -0.97 1.60
CA HIS A 105 1.82 -1.68 2.58
C HIS A 105 1.44 -3.16 2.62
N VAL A 106 2.42 -4.04 2.41
CA VAL A 106 2.24 -5.46 2.67
C VAL A 106 2.25 -5.69 4.18
N ALA A 107 1.16 -6.24 4.70
CA ALA A 107 0.93 -6.40 6.13
C ALA A 107 2.09 -7.12 6.83
N GLY A 108 2.52 -6.57 7.98
CA GLY A 108 3.59 -7.16 8.79
C GLY A 108 5.00 -7.07 8.20
N SER A 109 5.22 -6.23 7.20
CA SER A 109 6.52 -6.07 6.54
C SER A 109 6.88 -4.61 6.28
N ARG A 110 8.11 -4.38 5.80
CA ARG A 110 8.58 -3.11 5.25
C ARG A 110 8.56 -3.09 3.72
N ARG A 111 7.73 -3.95 3.12
CA ARG A 111 7.54 -4.01 1.68
C ARG A 111 6.37 -3.12 1.26
N MET A 112 6.62 -2.32 0.24
CA MET A 112 5.68 -1.41 -0.39
C MET A 112 5.41 -1.86 -1.82
N GLU A 113 4.14 -1.95 -2.21
CA GLU A 113 3.73 -2.33 -3.57
C GLU A 113 3.04 -1.16 -4.27
N LEU A 114 3.54 -0.79 -5.45
CA LEU A 114 2.97 0.28 -6.26
C LEU A 114 1.83 -0.30 -7.06
N VAL A 115 0.60 0.09 -6.73
CA VAL A 115 -0.63 -0.45 -7.30
C VAL A 115 -1.42 0.66 -7.99
N PRO A 116 -2.25 0.35 -9.01
CA PRO A 116 -3.06 1.37 -9.65
C PRO A 116 -3.99 2.02 -8.62
N VAL A 117 -4.12 3.35 -8.70
CA VAL A 117 -5.19 4.06 -7.99
C VAL A 117 -6.51 3.76 -8.70
N GLU A 118 -7.58 3.68 -7.92
CA GLU A 118 -8.95 3.41 -8.39
C GLU A 118 -8.98 2.24 -9.40
#